data_AF-A0A5N5T5I6-F1
#
_entry.id   AF-A0A5N5T5I6-F1
#
_cell.length_a   1.000
_cell.length_b   1.000
_cell.length_c   1.000
_cell.angle_alpha   90.00
_cell.angle_beta   90.00
_cell.angle_gamma   90.00
#
_symmetry.space_group_name_H-M   'P 1'
#
loop_
_entity.id
_entity.type
_entity.pdbx_description
1 polymer ?
#
loop_
_entity_poly.entity_id
_entity_poly.type
_entity_poly.pdbx_seq_one_letter_code
_entity_poly.pdbx_strand_id
1 'polypeptide(L)'
;MVRTKQTARKSTGGKTPRKQLAKKATRKSAPAIGVVKKLHRYRPGSVALREIRRYQKSTELLTHKLPFQRLVREIARISRLTLSSSLRL
;
A
#
# COMPACT_ATOMS: atom_id res chain seq x y z
N MET A 1 -59.58 1.87 4.11
CA MET A 1 -58.64 2.73 3.34
C MET A 1 -57.80 3.54 4.32
N VAL A 2 -56.50 3.28 4.41
CA VAL A 2 -55.62 3.96 5.38
C VAL A 2 -54.85 5.07 4.68
N ARG A 3 -55.06 6.31 5.13
CA ARG A 3 -54.40 7.52 4.64
C ARG A 3 -52.99 7.61 5.21
N THR A 4 -51.97 7.31 4.41
CA THR A 4 -50.57 7.59 4.77
C THR A 4 -50.23 9.02 4.36
N LYS A 5 -49.88 9.85 5.36
CA LYS A 5 -49.46 11.24 5.13
C LYS A 5 -48.10 11.25 4.44
N GLN A 6 -48.01 11.91 3.29
CA GLN A 6 -46.74 12.19 2.61
C GLN A 6 -45.95 13.18 3.46
N THR A 7 -44.82 12.76 4.05
CA THR A 7 -43.90 13.68 4.73
C THR A 7 -42.90 14.22 3.72
N ALA A 8 -42.73 15.54 3.70
CA ALA A 8 -41.77 16.20 2.81
C ALA A 8 -40.35 15.73 3.13
N ARG A 9 -39.71 15.01 2.20
CA ARG A 9 -38.27 14.78 2.22
C ARG A 9 -37.57 16.06 1.75
N LYS A 10 -36.69 16.63 2.57
CA LYS A 10 -35.77 17.68 2.13
C LYS A 10 -34.81 17.06 1.11
N SER A 11 -34.93 17.43 -0.16
CA SER A 11 -33.90 17.16 -1.16
C SER A 11 -32.77 18.18 -0.95
N THR A 12 -31.64 17.73 -0.39
CA THR A 12 -30.39 18.49 -0.51
C THR A 12 -29.82 18.26 -1.90
N GLY A 13 -30.46 18.87 -2.89
CA GLY A 13 -29.95 18.97 -4.25
C GLY A 13 -28.84 20.00 -4.33
N GLY A 14 -27.70 19.60 -4.91
CA GLY A 14 -26.82 20.46 -5.71
C GLY A 14 -26.05 21.58 -5.02
N LYS A 15 -24.73 21.47 -5.04
CA LYS A 15 -23.76 22.51 -4.63
C LYS A 15 -24.02 23.86 -5.30
N THR A 16 -23.98 24.95 -4.53
CA THR A 16 -23.91 26.33 -5.05
C THR A 16 -22.47 26.69 -5.47
N PRO A 17 -22.26 27.57 -6.48
CA PRO A 17 -20.92 27.96 -6.90
C PRO A 17 -20.33 28.93 -5.87
N ARG A 18 -19.42 28.42 -5.02
CA ARG A 18 -18.79 29.23 -3.99
C ARG A 18 -17.65 30.06 -4.57
N LYS A 19 -17.83 31.38 -4.55
CA LYS A 19 -16.84 32.46 -4.75
C LYS A 19 -15.46 32.08 -4.19
N GLN A 20 -14.42 32.20 -5.00
CA GLN A 20 -13.04 31.89 -4.61
C GLN A 20 -12.57 32.86 -3.52
N LEU A 21 -12.36 32.33 -2.32
CA LEU A 21 -11.51 32.94 -1.30
C LEU A 21 -10.54 31.86 -0.84
N ALA A 22 -9.26 32.20 -0.88
CA ALA A 22 -8.13 31.30 -0.70
C ALA A 22 -8.30 30.40 0.53
N LYS A 23 -8.35 29.09 0.29
CA LYS A 23 -8.34 28.09 1.37
C LYS A 23 -6.89 27.81 1.75
N LYS A 24 -6.43 28.42 2.85
CA LYS A 24 -5.28 27.91 3.61
C LYS A 24 -5.64 26.49 4.06
N ALA A 25 -4.97 25.49 3.50
CA ALA A 25 -5.19 24.10 3.87
C ALA A 25 -4.62 23.83 5.26
N THR A 26 -5.41 24.10 6.31
CA THR A 26 -5.15 23.53 7.63
C THR A 26 -5.45 22.05 7.53
N ARG A 27 -4.42 21.23 7.27
CA ARG A 27 -4.52 19.78 7.44
C ARG A 27 -4.91 19.55 8.90
N LYS A 28 -6.08 18.94 9.13
CA LYS A 28 -6.51 18.54 10.47
C LYS A 28 -5.52 17.52 11.02
N SER A 29 -4.55 17.98 11.80
CA SER A 29 -3.66 17.13 12.59
C SER A 29 -3.93 17.38 14.08
N ALA A 30 -4.97 16.72 14.58
CA ALA A 30 -5.14 16.29 15.97
C ALA A 30 -6.52 15.59 16.09
N PRO A 31 -6.59 14.31 16.49
CA PRO A 31 -7.86 13.78 16.97
C PRO A 31 -8.14 14.40 18.34
N ALA A 32 -9.25 15.12 18.47
CA ALA A 32 -9.83 15.45 19.77
C ALA A 32 -10.05 14.14 20.54
N ILE A 33 -9.75 14.14 21.83
CA ILE A 33 -9.89 13.00 22.75
C ILE A 33 -11.34 12.47 22.64
N GLY A 34 -11.52 11.40 21.87
CA GLY A 34 -12.86 10.92 21.50
C GLY A 34 -12.78 9.95 20.33
N VAL A 35 -12.60 8.66 20.64
CA VAL A 35 -12.69 7.49 19.74
C VAL A 35 -12.09 7.73 18.35
N VAL A 36 -10.77 7.56 18.26
CA VAL A 36 -10.07 7.45 16.97
C VAL A 36 -10.81 6.42 16.12
N LYS A 37 -11.36 6.84 14.97
CA LYS A 37 -11.96 5.92 13.99
C LYS A 37 -10.98 4.78 13.79
N LYS A 38 -11.40 3.54 14.07
CA LYS A 38 -10.54 2.36 13.92
C LYS A 38 -9.85 2.43 12.56
N LEU A 39 -8.53 2.34 12.57
CA LEU A 39 -7.73 2.31 11.35
C LEU A 39 -8.28 1.21 10.44
N HIS A 40 -8.60 1.56 9.20
CA HIS A 40 -9.14 0.60 8.25
C HIS A 40 -8.13 -0.53 8.02
N ARG A 41 -8.49 -1.74 8.43
CA ARG A 41 -7.68 -2.95 8.24
C ARG A 41 -8.28 -3.80 7.12
N TYR A 42 -7.47 -4.16 6.13
CA TYR A 42 -7.88 -5.07 5.07
C TYR A 42 -8.17 -6.47 5.63
N ARG A 43 -9.07 -7.19 4.97
CA ARG A 43 -9.33 -8.60 5.30
C ARG A 43 -8.10 -9.45 4.94
N PRO A 44 -7.83 -10.54 5.69
CA PRO A 44 -6.79 -11.49 5.29
C PRO A 44 -6.99 -11.92 3.83
N GLY A 45 -5.89 -12.09 3.10
CA GLY A 45 -5.91 -12.41 1.67
C GLY A 45 -6.14 -11.21 0.72
N SER A 46 -6.77 -10.11 1.17
CA SER A 46 -7.02 -8.95 0.29
C SER A 46 -5.73 -8.27 -0.19
N VAL A 47 -4.73 -8.17 0.69
CA VAL A 47 -3.41 -7.62 0.35
C VAL A 47 -2.62 -8.61 -0.50
N ALA A 48 -2.65 -9.90 -0.15
CA ALA A 48 -1.94 -10.95 -0.88
C ALA A 48 -2.40 -11.05 -2.35
N LEU A 49 -3.72 -11.05 -2.61
CA LEU A 49 -4.25 -11.07 -3.98
C LEU A 49 -3.84 -9.82 -4.79
N ARG A 50 -3.72 -8.66 -4.14
CA ARG A 50 -3.25 -7.44 -4.78
C ARG A 50 -1.76 -7.53 -5.13
N GLU A 51 -0.95 -8.10 -4.25
CA GLU A 51 0.47 -8.32 -4.48
C GLU A 51 0.73 -9.35 -5.59
N ILE A 52 0.00 -10.47 -5.60
CA ILE A 52 0.05 -11.48 -6.67
C ILE A 52 -0.23 -10.83 -8.03
N ARG A 53 -1.33 -10.06 -8.14
CA ARG A 53 -1.68 -9.35 -9.38
C ARG A 53 -0.61 -8.32 -9.78
N ARG A 54 0.00 -7.62 -8.81
CA ARG A 54 1.08 -6.66 -9.07
C ARG A 54 2.30 -7.37 -9.67
N TYR A 55 2.82 -8.39 -9.00
CA TYR A 55 4.04 -9.07 -9.41
C TYR A 55 3.89 -9.92 -10.67
N GLN A 56 2.68 -10.41 -10.97
CA GLN A 56 2.41 -11.08 -12.25
C GLN A 56 2.34 -10.09 -13.43
N LYS A 57 2.04 -8.80 -13.17
CA LYS A 57 1.97 -7.77 -14.21
C LYS A 57 3.35 -7.17 -14.54
N SER A 58 4.24 -7.10 -13.56
CA SER A 58 5.60 -6.55 -13.70
C SER A 58 6.66 -7.64 -13.79
N THR A 59 7.86 -7.30 -14.23
CA THR A 59 9.02 -8.20 -14.28
C THR A 59 10.19 -7.70 -13.43
N GLU A 60 9.91 -6.90 -12.40
CA GLU A 60 10.93 -6.41 -11.47
C GLU A 60 11.53 -7.55 -10.64
N LEU A 61 12.80 -7.40 -10.25
CA LEU A 61 13.46 -8.37 -9.37
C LEU A 61 12.81 -8.33 -7.98
N LEU A 62 12.45 -9.49 -7.45
CA LEU A 62 11.85 -9.62 -6.12
C LEU A 62 12.87 -9.43 -4.98
N THR A 63 14.16 -9.49 -5.29
CA THR A 63 15.26 -9.31 -4.34
C THR A 63 16.12 -8.10 -4.72
N HIS A 64 16.69 -7.43 -3.72
CA HIS A 64 17.57 -6.29 -3.96
C HIS A 64 18.90 -6.74 -4.61
N LYS A 65 19.41 -5.91 -5.52
CA LYS A 65 20.63 -6.23 -6.29
C LYS A 65 21.88 -6.35 -5.43
N LEU A 66 22.08 -5.45 -4.46
CA LEU A 66 23.29 -5.42 -3.63
C LEU A 66 23.48 -6.67 -2.74
N PRO A 67 22.50 -7.13 -1.95
CA PRO A 67 22.66 -8.35 -1.17
C PRO A 67 22.86 -9.59 -2.07
N PHE A 68 22.13 -9.68 -3.19
CA PHE A 68 22.31 -10.77 -4.14
C PHE A 68 23.70 -10.77 -4.78
N GLN A 69 24.21 -9.59 -5.16
CA GLN A 69 25.57 -9.44 -5.68
C GLN A 69 26.64 -9.87 -4.66
N ARG A 70 26.47 -9.54 -3.37
CA ARG A 70 27.41 -9.96 -2.32
C ARG A 70 27.46 -11.49 -2.21
N LEU A 71 26.29 -12.14 -2.22
CA LEU A 71 26.18 -13.59 -2.18
C LEU A 71 26.87 -14.25 -3.38
N VAL A 72 26.66 -13.74 -4.60
CA VAL A 72 27.32 -14.26 -5.80
C VAL A 72 28.84 -14.19 -5.69
N ARG A 73 29.38 -13.08 -5.16
CA ARG A 73 30.83 -12.92 -4.95
C ARG A 73 31.39 -13.86 -3.90
N GLU A 74 30.63 -14.11 -2.84
CA GLU A 74 31.00 -15.06 -1.79
C GLU A 74 31.10 -16.49 -2.34
N ILE A 75 30.06 -16.95 -3.04
CA ILE A 75 30.03 -18.28 -3.66
C ILE A 75 31.19 -18.43 -4.65
N ALA A 76 31.39 -17.43 -5.53
CA ALA A 76 32.49 -17.46 -6.50
C ALA A 76 33.87 -17.57 -5.83
N ARG A 77 34.07 -16.89 -4.69
CA ARG A 77 35.32 -16.99 -3.91
C ARG A 77 35.50 -18.40 -3.34
N ILE A 78 34.44 -18.95 -2.74
CA ILE A 78 34.45 -20.31 -2.16
C ILE A 78 34.80 -21.34 -3.24
N SER A 79 34.10 -21.32 -4.39
CA SER A 79 34.36 -22.23 -5.50
C SER A 79 35.79 -22.16 -6.04
N ARG A 80 36.38 -20.96 -6.10
CA ARG A 80 37.78 -20.79 -6.52
C ARG A 80 38.75 -21.41 -5.54
N LEU A 81 38.54 -21.19 -4.23
CA LEU A 81 39.42 -21.71 -3.19
C LEU A 81 39.39 -23.24 -3.17
N THR A 82 38.20 -23.84 -3.21
CA THR A 82 38.02 -25.30 -3.16
C THR A 82 38.63 -26.03 -4.36
N LEU A 83 38.47 -25.51 -5.58
CA LEU A 83 39.09 -26.06 -6.78
C LEU A 83 40.62 -25.92 -6.74
N SER A 84 41.14 -24.79 -6.24
CA SER A 84 42.58 -24.55 -6.15
C SER A 84 43.29 -25.37 -5.07
N SER A 85 42.57 -25.83 -4.04
CA SER A 85 43.09 -26.78 -3.04
C SER A 85 43.02 -28.22 -3.55
N SER A 86 42.00 -28.57 -4.34
CA SER A 86 41.87 -29.91 -4.95
C SER A 86 42.92 -30.21 -6.01
N LEU A 87 43.45 -29.17 -6.68
CA LEU A 87 44.51 -29.29 -7.69
C LEU A 87 45.93 -29.15 -7.10
N ARG A 88 46.05 -28.95 -5.78
CA ARG A 88 47.33 -28.77 -5.07
C ARG A 88 47.74 -30.00 -4.24
N LEU A 89 47.04 -31.11 -4.43
CA LEU A 89 47.39 -32.46 -4.00
C LEU A 89 47.67 -33.29 -5.25
#